data_AF-A0A964X8L6-F1
#
_entry.id   AF-A0A964X8L6-F1
#
_cell.length_a   1.000
_cell.length_b   1.000
_cell.length_c   1.000
_cell.angle_alpha   90.00
_cell.angle_beta   90.00
_cell.angle_gamma   90.00
#
_symmetry.space_group_name_H-M   'P 1'
#
loop_
_entity.id
_entity.type
_entity.pdbx_description
1 polymer ?
#
loop_
_entity_poly.entity_id
_entity_poly.type
_entity_poly.pdbx_seq_one_letter_code
_entity_poly.pdbx_strand_id
1 'polypeptide(L)'
;LSISFDASGVGGFQLRYPDVGRVGVTAEYTGSGPDAGLVMTGEGRFVARPARFTLDIPGNPAAEDENGDPFTQAGSPFRITVAARNASDAITPNFGRESTPEGVDLALSLFAPSGGVEPGLVGGFGSFATDCDGNSATPGTACGEFSWPEVGIVSIEPSLASGAYLGTGDVVGSSVDRVGRFIPNHFELSSGEIVDRAALSGCSSSSFTYIGERFDARFTLYARNADGVTTANYEGDFAYLAGSELGLSGSPAPDIDAAAVGWIMGVGDASARLTVSRSTPQAPDPDYRVTTTPVDSDGVSLSGNDLVDSTVLRFGRLVVDNAVGSELGPLELPWRSEYWGGTTWLTTTDDDCTVLELASDVQLASSGGDSGNGTTTVSLGGGGTSVDPGESDLTLGAGVGSIHFTAPGVPGWVDVLLILGADWSFLRDDLDDDGAYDDDPRARASFGLFDGNDQRIYIREIPPQ
;
A
#
# COMPACT_ATOMS: atom_id res chain seq x y z
N LEU A 1 48.49 -43.67 -33.30
CA LEU A 1 47.79 -42.94 -34.37
C LEU A 1 48.29 -43.53 -35.69
N SER A 2 47.41 -43.98 -36.58
CA SER A 2 47.82 -44.44 -37.92
C SER A 2 47.58 -43.29 -38.89
N ILE A 3 48.63 -42.85 -39.60
CA ILE A 3 48.55 -41.79 -40.60
C ILE A 3 48.88 -42.43 -41.95
N SER A 4 47.96 -42.31 -42.90
CA SER A 4 48.23 -42.66 -44.29
C SER A 4 48.69 -41.42 -45.05
N PHE A 5 49.74 -41.55 -45.84
CA PHE A 5 50.25 -40.48 -46.68
C PHE A 5 49.70 -40.62 -48.10
N ASP A 6 49.34 -39.51 -48.72
CA ASP A 6 48.94 -39.48 -50.14
C ASP A 6 50.16 -39.58 -51.08
N ALA A 7 49.90 -39.56 -52.39
CA ALA A 7 50.96 -39.63 -53.42
C ALA A 7 51.92 -38.42 -53.39
N SER A 8 51.59 -37.36 -52.65
CA SER A 8 52.44 -36.18 -52.43
C SER A 8 53.18 -36.23 -51.10
N GLY A 9 53.05 -37.31 -50.33
CA GLY A 9 53.67 -37.45 -49.01
C GLY A 9 52.97 -36.64 -47.90
N VAL A 10 51.69 -36.27 -48.08
CA VAL A 10 50.90 -35.55 -47.07
C VAL A 10 50.02 -36.53 -46.30
N GLY A 11 50.15 -36.53 -44.97
CA GLY A 11 49.35 -37.35 -44.07
C GLY A 11 48.50 -36.47 -43.15
N GLY A 12 47.21 -36.76 -43.08
CA GLY A 12 46.27 -36.06 -42.19
C GLY A 12 45.90 -36.90 -40.97
N PHE A 13 45.62 -36.24 -39.85
CA PHE A 13 44.99 -36.87 -38.70
C PHE A 13 44.03 -35.90 -38.01
N GLN A 14 43.04 -36.46 -37.32
CA GLN A 14 42.13 -35.68 -36.49
C GLN A 14 42.65 -35.67 -35.05
N LEU A 15 42.75 -34.48 -34.48
CA LEU A 15 43.06 -34.29 -33.06
C LEU A 15 41.79 -33.84 -32.34
N ARG A 16 41.45 -34.55 -31.26
CA ARG A 16 40.46 -34.09 -30.28
C ARG A 16 41.20 -33.68 -29.03
N TYR A 17 41.19 -32.39 -28.73
CA TYR A 17 41.77 -31.86 -27.51
C TYR A 17 40.65 -31.68 -26.48
N PRO A 18 40.73 -32.32 -25.30
CA PRO A 18 39.64 -32.32 -24.33
C PRO A 18 39.52 -31.03 -23.52
N ASP A 19 40.46 -30.10 -23.66
CA ASP A 19 40.56 -28.88 -22.85
C ASP A 19 40.67 -27.64 -23.76
N VAL A 20 41.10 -26.50 -23.20
CA VAL A 20 41.22 -25.23 -23.91
C VAL A 20 42.63 -24.64 -23.81
N GLY A 21 42.89 -23.65 -24.67
CA GLY A 21 44.14 -22.91 -24.72
C GLY A 21 44.85 -23.03 -26.05
N ARG A 22 46.02 -22.39 -26.12
CA ARG A 22 46.92 -22.47 -27.27
C ARG A 22 47.87 -23.65 -27.08
N VAL A 23 47.73 -24.65 -27.92
CA VAL A 23 48.44 -25.93 -27.83
C VAL A 23 49.50 -26.01 -28.92
N GLY A 24 50.74 -26.30 -28.51
CA GLY A 24 51.80 -26.70 -29.43
C GLY A 24 51.74 -28.21 -29.69
N VAL A 25 51.91 -28.62 -30.93
CA VAL A 25 51.98 -30.02 -31.35
C VAL A 25 53.33 -30.24 -31.99
N THR A 26 54.12 -31.15 -31.43
CA THR A 26 55.31 -31.68 -32.09
C THR A 26 55.02 -33.10 -32.56
N ALA A 27 55.50 -33.45 -33.75
CA ALA A 27 55.39 -34.77 -34.32
C ALA A 27 56.77 -35.26 -34.71
N GLU A 28 57.06 -36.52 -34.42
CA GLU A 28 58.28 -37.20 -34.85
C GLU A 28 57.88 -38.52 -35.51
N TYR A 29 58.39 -38.76 -36.71
CA TYR A 29 58.29 -40.02 -37.41
C TYR A 29 59.69 -40.62 -37.54
N THR A 30 59.85 -41.83 -37.04
CA THR A 30 61.07 -42.62 -37.18
C THR A 30 60.77 -43.80 -38.10
N GLY A 31 61.39 -43.78 -39.28
CA GLY A 31 61.15 -44.74 -40.35
C GLY A 31 61.61 -46.15 -40.00
N SER A 32 60.91 -47.13 -40.57
CA SER A 32 61.19 -48.56 -40.40
C SER A 32 61.08 -49.29 -41.74
N GLY A 33 61.62 -50.50 -41.84
CA GLY A 33 61.62 -51.25 -43.10
C GLY A 33 62.38 -50.51 -44.21
N PRO A 34 61.76 -50.20 -45.37
CA PRO A 34 62.40 -49.41 -46.44
C PRO A 34 62.88 -48.02 -46.01
N ASP A 35 62.23 -47.43 -45.01
CA ASP A 35 62.52 -46.08 -44.51
C ASP A 35 63.43 -46.10 -43.26
N ALA A 36 64.06 -47.24 -42.95
CA ALA A 36 64.89 -47.40 -41.77
C ALA A 36 66.02 -46.35 -41.72
N GLY A 37 66.02 -45.52 -40.68
CA GLY A 37 66.99 -44.43 -40.48
C GLY A 37 66.49 -43.04 -40.89
N LEU A 38 65.31 -42.92 -41.52
CA LEU A 38 64.66 -41.63 -41.75
C LEU A 38 64.05 -41.11 -40.44
N VAL A 39 64.36 -39.86 -40.08
CA VAL A 39 63.68 -39.15 -38.99
C VAL A 39 63.07 -37.88 -39.56
N MET A 40 61.77 -37.70 -39.39
CA MET A 40 61.05 -36.48 -39.75
C MET A 40 60.47 -35.86 -38.50
N THR A 41 60.74 -34.59 -38.28
CA THR A 41 60.12 -33.81 -37.21
C THR A 41 59.24 -32.72 -37.81
N GLY A 42 58.16 -32.39 -37.11
CA GLY A 42 57.27 -31.30 -37.46
C GLY A 42 56.72 -30.63 -36.21
N GLU A 43 56.39 -29.35 -36.34
CA GLU A 43 55.73 -28.60 -35.28
C GLU A 43 54.54 -27.81 -35.83
N GLY A 44 53.56 -27.58 -34.99
CA GLY A 44 52.37 -26.79 -35.30
C GLY A 44 51.73 -26.25 -34.04
N ARG A 45 50.76 -25.35 -34.22
CA ARG A 45 49.98 -24.79 -33.12
C ARG A 45 48.51 -24.67 -33.51
N PHE A 46 47.64 -24.82 -32.53
CA PHE A 46 46.22 -24.51 -32.66
C PHE A 46 45.70 -23.90 -31.37
N VAL A 47 44.51 -23.29 -31.44
CA VAL A 47 43.76 -22.84 -30.27
C VAL A 47 42.51 -23.70 -30.16
N ALA A 48 42.33 -24.32 -28.99
CA ALA A 48 41.05 -24.91 -28.61
C ALA A 48 40.32 -23.95 -27.68
N ARG A 49 39.14 -23.49 -28.09
CA ARG A 49 38.25 -22.68 -27.25
C ARG A 49 37.19 -23.56 -26.60
N PRO A 50 36.58 -23.14 -25.48
CA PRO A 50 35.38 -23.81 -24.98
C PRO A 50 34.31 -23.84 -26.06
N ALA A 51 33.47 -24.87 -26.04
CA ALA A 51 32.33 -24.97 -26.92
C ALA A 51 31.16 -24.10 -26.44
N ARG A 52 30.95 -24.03 -25.12
CA ARG A 52 29.90 -23.21 -24.48
C ARG A 52 30.19 -22.96 -23.01
N PHE A 53 29.48 -22.02 -22.43
CA PHE A 53 29.29 -21.90 -20.99
C PHE A 53 27.98 -22.55 -20.53
N THR A 54 27.94 -23.01 -19.29
CA THR A 54 26.70 -23.44 -18.62
C THR A 54 26.62 -22.79 -17.26
N LEU A 55 25.43 -22.31 -16.89
CA LEU A 55 25.16 -21.74 -15.59
C LEU A 55 24.45 -22.73 -14.67
N ASP A 56 24.74 -22.64 -13.39
CA ASP A 56 24.01 -23.25 -12.29
C ASP A 56 23.62 -22.14 -11.31
N ILE A 57 22.32 -22.04 -11.01
CA ILE A 57 21.73 -21.03 -10.14
C ILE A 57 20.97 -21.78 -9.05
N PRO A 58 21.64 -22.12 -7.94
CA PRO A 58 21.05 -22.94 -6.89
C PRO A 58 19.79 -22.30 -6.32
N GLY A 59 18.73 -23.10 -6.18
CA GLY A 59 17.47 -22.66 -5.57
C GLY A 59 16.53 -21.90 -6.50
N ASN A 60 16.89 -21.64 -7.77
CA ASN A 60 15.98 -21.02 -8.72
C ASN A 60 14.73 -21.91 -8.93
N PRO A 61 13.51 -21.44 -8.59
CA PRO A 61 12.30 -22.24 -8.73
C PRO A 61 11.80 -22.35 -10.18
N ALA A 62 12.38 -21.59 -11.10
CA ALA A 62 11.98 -21.55 -12.51
C ALA A 62 10.52 -21.07 -12.71
N ALA A 63 10.13 -20.00 -12.00
CA ALA A 63 8.79 -19.41 -12.05
C ALA A 63 8.36 -19.10 -13.50
N GLU A 64 7.18 -19.58 -13.90
CA GLU A 64 6.68 -19.38 -15.27
C GLU A 64 6.00 -18.01 -15.46
N ASP A 65 5.43 -17.49 -14.38
CA ASP A 65 4.62 -16.28 -14.33
C ASP A 65 4.60 -15.72 -12.89
N GLU A 66 3.78 -14.70 -12.64
CA GLU A 66 3.63 -14.09 -11.32
C GLU A 66 3.25 -15.07 -10.21
N ASN A 67 2.57 -16.18 -10.50
CA ASN A 67 2.08 -17.15 -9.51
C ASN A 67 3.15 -18.17 -9.09
N GLY A 68 4.35 -18.09 -9.67
CA GLY A 68 5.47 -18.96 -9.31
C GLY A 68 6.05 -18.63 -7.92
N ASP A 69 6.62 -19.65 -7.28
CA ASP A 69 7.27 -19.50 -5.97
C ASP A 69 8.36 -18.40 -6.00
N PRO A 70 8.48 -17.59 -4.92
CA PRO A 70 9.53 -16.60 -4.83
C PRO A 70 10.91 -17.27 -4.74
N PHE A 71 11.87 -16.76 -5.51
CA PHE A 71 13.26 -17.19 -5.46
C PHE A 71 14.01 -16.47 -4.33
N THR A 72 14.03 -15.14 -4.37
CA THR A 72 14.68 -14.28 -3.38
C THR A 72 14.15 -12.84 -3.49
N GLN A 73 14.52 -12.00 -2.55
CA GLN A 73 14.12 -10.59 -2.53
C GLN A 73 14.96 -9.75 -3.50
N ALA A 74 14.36 -8.74 -4.10
CA ALA A 74 15.00 -7.77 -4.96
C ALA A 74 16.16 -7.08 -4.22
N GLY A 75 17.30 -6.96 -4.87
CA GLY A 75 18.54 -6.42 -4.33
C GLY A 75 19.31 -7.38 -3.43
N SER A 76 18.72 -8.48 -2.96
CA SER A 76 19.44 -9.47 -2.16
C SER A 76 20.41 -10.29 -3.02
N PRO A 77 21.60 -10.64 -2.49
CA PRO A 77 22.58 -11.42 -3.23
C PRO A 77 22.13 -12.86 -3.43
N PHE A 78 22.38 -13.41 -4.61
CA PHE A 78 22.27 -14.83 -4.94
C PHE A 78 23.51 -15.30 -5.71
N ARG A 79 23.78 -16.60 -5.65
CA ARG A 79 25.00 -17.20 -6.23
C ARG A 79 24.72 -17.78 -7.60
N ILE A 80 25.65 -17.56 -8.52
CA ILE A 80 25.68 -18.21 -9.83
C ILE A 80 27.03 -18.90 -9.99
N THR A 81 27.03 -20.14 -10.46
CA THR A 81 28.24 -20.84 -10.88
C THR A 81 28.25 -20.98 -12.40
N VAL A 82 29.40 -20.69 -13.02
CA VAL A 82 29.63 -20.92 -14.45
C VAL A 82 30.66 -22.03 -14.66
N ALA A 83 30.45 -22.86 -15.69
CA ALA A 83 31.42 -23.84 -16.15
C ALA A 83 31.71 -23.65 -17.65
N ALA A 84 33.00 -23.66 -18.01
CA ALA A 84 33.46 -23.74 -19.39
C ALA A 84 33.47 -25.21 -19.85
N ARG A 85 32.80 -25.51 -20.96
CA ARG A 85 32.62 -26.89 -21.44
C ARG A 85 33.11 -27.09 -22.86
N ASN A 86 33.68 -28.26 -23.14
CA ASN A 86 34.03 -28.68 -24.49
C ASN A 86 32.81 -29.24 -25.26
N ALA A 87 33.03 -29.64 -26.51
CA ALA A 87 31.96 -30.15 -27.39
C ALA A 87 31.30 -31.46 -26.90
N SER A 88 31.97 -32.19 -26.00
CA SER A 88 31.47 -33.42 -25.35
C SER A 88 30.85 -33.13 -23.97
N ASP A 89 30.59 -31.87 -23.63
CA ASP A 89 30.05 -31.41 -22.35
C ASP A 89 30.97 -31.62 -21.13
N ALA A 90 32.24 -31.97 -21.33
CA ALA A 90 33.20 -32.06 -20.22
C ALA A 90 33.74 -30.67 -19.87
N ILE A 91 33.97 -30.42 -18.57
CA ILE A 91 34.62 -29.21 -18.07
C ILE A 91 36.00 -29.07 -18.70
N THR A 92 36.44 -27.84 -18.96
CA THR A 92 37.76 -27.50 -19.51
C THR A 92 38.66 -26.87 -18.44
N PRO A 93 39.44 -27.67 -17.67
CA PRO A 93 40.28 -27.23 -16.56
C PRO A 93 41.23 -26.07 -16.81
N ASN A 94 41.66 -25.87 -18.06
CA ASN A 94 42.60 -24.81 -18.40
C ASN A 94 41.94 -23.44 -18.59
N PHE A 95 40.61 -23.37 -18.71
CA PHE A 95 39.92 -22.09 -18.86
C PHE A 95 40.11 -21.22 -17.62
N GLY A 96 40.47 -19.95 -17.83
CA GLY A 96 40.80 -19.01 -16.75
C GLY A 96 42.21 -19.18 -16.19
N ARG A 97 43.06 -20.02 -16.81
CA ARG A 97 44.49 -20.21 -16.46
C ARG A 97 45.43 -19.76 -17.58
N GLU A 98 44.92 -18.98 -18.52
CA GLU A 98 45.72 -18.37 -19.57
C GLU A 98 46.71 -17.35 -18.98
N SER A 99 47.69 -16.91 -19.77
CA SER A 99 48.64 -15.88 -19.32
C SER A 99 47.96 -14.57 -18.94
N THR A 100 46.84 -14.28 -19.59
CA THR A 100 45.85 -13.27 -19.18
C THR A 100 44.56 -14.04 -18.98
N PRO A 101 44.15 -14.31 -17.72
CA PRO A 101 42.98 -15.13 -17.44
C PRO A 101 41.74 -14.61 -18.16
N GLU A 102 41.03 -15.52 -18.83
CA GLU A 102 39.74 -15.23 -19.43
C GLU A 102 38.62 -15.23 -18.37
N GLY A 103 37.53 -14.51 -18.65
CA GLY A 103 36.38 -14.37 -17.76
C GLY A 103 35.05 -14.54 -18.49
N VAL A 104 33.96 -14.53 -17.74
CA VAL A 104 32.59 -14.63 -18.26
C VAL A 104 31.81 -13.42 -17.79
N ASP A 105 31.09 -12.79 -18.72
CA ASP A 105 30.09 -11.76 -18.43
C ASP A 105 28.69 -12.38 -18.54
N LEU A 106 27.73 -11.79 -17.82
CA LEU A 106 26.32 -12.19 -17.89
C LEU A 106 25.50 -11.06 -18.51
N ALA A 107 24.72 -11.40 -19.52
CA ALA A 107 23.63 -10.58 -20.02
C ALA A 107 22.33 -11.00 -19.33
N LEU A 108 21.49 -10.02 -18.99
CA LEU A 108 20.17 -10.23 -18.42
C LEU A 108 19.13 -9.72 -19.41
N SER A 109 17.98 -10.39 -19.47
CA SER A 109 16.77 -9.85 -20.09
C SER A 109 15.55 -10.09 -19.21
N LEU A 110 14.63 -9.13 -19.14
CA LEU A 110 13.39 -9.24 -18.39
C LEU A 110 12.45 -10.22 -19.09
N PHE A 111 12.07 -11.29 -18.39
CA PHE A 111 11.10 -12.27 -18.86
C PHE A 111 9.67 -11.83 -18.50
N ALA A 112 9.46 -11.39 -17.25
CA ALA A 112 8.21 -10.82 -16.77
C ALA A 112 8.46 -9.85 -15.59
N PRO A 113 7.64 -8.81 -15.37
CA PRO A 113 6.50 -8.41 -16.19
C PRO A 113 6.92 -7.83 -17.56
N SER A 114 6.07 -8.00 -18.57
CA SER A 114 6.34 -7.45 -19.92
C SER A 114 6.30 -5.92 -19.89
N GLY A 115 7.33 -5.28 -20.45
CA GLY A 115 7.45 -3.81 -20.46
C GLY A 115 7.96 -3.19 -19.16
N GLY A 116 8.34 -4.01 -18.18
CA GLY A 116 8.96 -3.55 -16.94
C GLY A 116 10.37 -2.98 -17.13
N VAL A 117 10.90 -2.44 -16.05
CA VAL A 117 12.24 -1.85 -15.96
C VAL A 117 13.29 -2.95 -15.86
N GLU A 118 14.38 -2.78 -16.62
CA GLU A 118 15.52 -3.70 -16.63
C GLU A 118 16.83 -2.95 -16.34
N PRO A 119 17.21 -2.73 -15.08
CA PRO A 119 18.43 -2.00 -14.73
C PRO A 119 19.73 -2.79 -14.92
N GLY A 120 19.64 -4.06 -15.34
CA GLY A 120 20.77 -4.98 -15.47
C GLY A 120 21.12 -5.72 -14.17
N LEU A 121 21.86 -6.81 -14.32
CA LEU A 121 22.35 -7.61 -13.19
C LEU A 121 23.56 -6.91 -12.55
N VAL A 122 23.59 -6.84 -11.21
CA VAL A 122 24.73 -6.31 -10.46
C VAL A 122 25.56 -7.47 -9.95
N GLY A 123 26.89 -7.40 -10.07
CA GLY A 123 27.80 -8.43 -9.57
C GLY A 123 28.77 -8.93 -10.64
N GLY A 124 29.46 -10.02 -10.33
CA GLY A 124 30.45 -10.62 -11.23
C GLY A 124 31.02 -11.91 -10.70
N PHE A 125 31.60 -12.71 -11.59
CA PHE A 125 32.32 -13.92 -11.18
C PHE A 125 33.65 -13.59 -10.51
N GLY A 126 34.01 -14.41 -9.53
CA GLY A 126 35.36 -14.49 -9.01
C GLY A 126 36.33 -15.18 -9.98
N SER A 127 37.51 -15.54 -9.48
CA SER A 127 38.50 -16.26 -10.28
C SER A 127 38.04 -17.68 -10.59
N PHE A 128 38.42 -18.20 -11.76
CA PHE A 128 38.24 -19.61 -12.09
C PHE A 128 39.03 -20.52 -11.15
N ALA A 129 38.48 -21.72 -10.89
CA ALA A 129 38.91 -22.67 -9.87
C ALA A 129 38.73 -22.16 -8.42
N THR A 130 37.82 -21.20 -8.20
CA THR A 130 37.45 -20.69 -6.88
C THR A 130 35.93 -20.74 -6.69
N ASP A 131 35.46 -21.16 -5.51
CA ASP A 131 34.04 -21.13 -5.15
C ASP A 131 33.62 -19.75 -4.59
N CYS A 132 32.35 -19.61 -4.23
CA CYS A 132 31.79 -18.33 -3.78
C CYS A 132 32.37 -17.87 -2.43
N ASP A 133 32.99 -18.78 -1.67
CA ASP A 133 33.58 -18.51 -0.36
C ASP A 133 35.10 -18.30 -0.45
N GLY A 134 35.66 -18.28 -1.66
CA GLY A 134 37.09 -18.07 -1.92
C GLY A 134 37.96 -19.32 -1.80
N ASN A 135 37.37 -20.52 -1.64
CA ASN A 135 38.11 -21.77 -1.55
C ASN A 135 38.37 -22.37 -2.94
N SER A 136 39.29 -23.34 -3.00
CA SER A 136 39.57 -24.06 -4.25
C SER A 136 38.36 -24.86 -4.72
N ALA A 137 37.93 -24.62 -5.96
CA ALA A 137 36.85 -25.31 -6.63
C ALA A 137 37.37 -26.15 -7.81
N THR A 138 36.45 -26.76 -8.55
CA THR A 138 36.78 -27.54 -9.75
C THR A 138 37.41 -26.62 -10.81
N PRO A 139 38.60 -26.95 -11.35
CA PRO A 139 39.19 -26.14 -12.43
C PRO A 139 38.26 -26.05 -13.64
N GLY A 140 38.18 -24.87 -14.27
CA GLY A 140 37.23 -24.61 -15.36
C GLY A 140 35.83 -24.18 -14.90
N THR A 141 35.61 -23.97 -13.60
CA THR A 141 34.41 -23.33 -13.05
C THR A 141 34.73 -22.06 -12.25
N ALA A 142 33.80 -21.13 -12.15
CA ALA A 142 33.87 -19.96 -11.27
C ALA A 142 32.51 -19.71 -10.60
N CYS A 143 32.51 -19.15 -9.40
CA CYS A 143 31.30 -18.65 -8.75
C CYS A 143 31.33 -17.13 -8.61
N GLY A 144 30.16 -16.50 -8.68
CA GLY A 144 29.95 -15.09 -8.39
C GLY A 144 28.70 -14.87 -7.54
N GLU A 145 28.69 -13.75 -6.82
CA GLU A 145 27.50 -13.23 -6.17
C GLU A 145 26.92 -12.10 -7.04
N PHE A 146 25.61 -12.18 -7.25
CA PHE A 146 24.87 -11.27 -8.10
C PHE A 146 23.61 -10.79 -7.37
N SER A 147 23.08 -9.64 -7.77
CA SER A 147 21.79 -9.16 -7.31
C SER A 147 21.00 -8.54 -8.47
N TRP A 148 19.68 -8.70 -8.38
CA TRP A 148 18.71 -8.10 -9.29
C TRP A 148 17.86 -7.10 -8.49
N PRO A 149 17.93 -5.79 -8.77
CA PRO A 149 17.36 -4.78 -7.88
C PRO A 149 15.86 -4.54 -8.10
N GLU A 150 15.18 -5.34 -8.92
CA GLU A 150 13.78 -5.18 -9.30
C GLU A 150 12.93 -6.42 -9.01
N VAL A 151 11.61 -6.27 -9.07
CA VAL A 151 10.66 -7.39 -9.04
C VAL A 151 10.56 -8.05 -10.42
N GLY A 152 10.26 -9.34 -10.45
CA GLY A 152 9.96 -10.04 -11.70
C GLY A 152 10.74 -11.34 -11.90
N ILE A 153 10.81 -11.76 -13.14
CA ILE A 153 11.45 -12.98 -13.62
C ILE A 153 12.36 -12.59 -14.77
N VAL A 154 13.58 -13.10 -14.81
CA VAL A 154 14.60 -12.71 -15.80
C VAL A 154 15.18 -13.93 -16.51
N SER A 155 15.84 -13.72 -17.63
CA SER A 155 16.65 -14.73 -18.32
C SER A 155 18.11 -14.28 -18.30
N ILE A 156 19.03 -15.22 -18.06
CA ILE A 156 20.46 -14.93 -17.90
C ILE A 156 21.27 -15.72 -18.91
N GLU A 157 22.06 -15.04 -19.74
CA GLU A 157 22.91 -15.63 -20.78
C GLU A 157 24.39 -15.31 -20.52
N PRO A 158 25.28 -16.33 -20.45
CA PRO A 158 26.71 -16.10 -20.29
C PRO A 158 27.43 -15.92 -21.64
N SER A 159 28.38 -15.00 -21.68
CA SER A 159 29.29 -14.79 -22.82
C SER A 159 30.73 -14.58 -22.34
N LEU A 160 31.70 -14.82 -23.23
CA LEU A 160 33.10 -14.58 -22.94
C LEU A 160 33.35 -13.08 -22.77
N ALA A 161 33.95 -12.67 -21.65
CA ALA A 161 34.18 -11.26 -21.35
C ALA A 161 35.07 -10.54 -22.38
N SER A 162 36.01 -11.27 -23.00
CA SER A 162 36.89 -10.73 -24.04
C SER A 162 36.26 -10.72 -25.44
N GLY A 163 35.13 -11.40 -25.65
CA GLY A 163 34.45 -11.56 -26.95
C GLY A 163 35.21 -12.42 -28.00
N ALA A 164 36.45 -12.83 -27.74
CA ALA A 164 37.23 -13.67 -28.63
C ALA A 164 38.33 -14.46 -27.91
N TYR A 165 38.10 -15.75 -27.67
CA TYR A 165 39.04 -16.59 -26.92
C TYR A 165 40.37 -16.76 -27.67
N LEU A 166 41.44 -16.16 -27.17
CA LEU A 166 42.79 -16.20 -27.75
C LEU A 166 42.84 -15.92 -29.28
N GLY A 167 42.03 -14.97 -29.75
CA GLY A 167 41.97 -14.57 -31.16
C GLY A 167 41.14 -15.51 -32.05
N THR A 168 40.34 -16.40 -31.44
CA THR A 168 39.28 -17.13 -32.13
C THR A 168 37.98 -16.32 -32.14
N GLY A 169 36.81 -16.97 -32.13
CA GLY A 169 35.52 -16.28 -31.99
C GLY A 169 34.98 -16.36 -30.56
N ASP A 170 33.88 -15.64 -30.33
CA ASP A 170 33.19 -15.57 -29.04
C ASP A 170 32.64 -16.92 -28.56
N VAL A 171 32.59 -17.11 -27.25
CA VAL A 171 32.01 -18.28 -26.59
C VAL A 171 30.77 -17.83 -25.84
N VAL A 172 29.62 -18.37 -26.22
CA VAL A 172 28.32 -18.13 -25.57
C VAL A 172 27.85 -19.40 -24.87
N GLY A 173 27.00 -19.25 -23.86
CA GLY A 173 26.27 -20.38 -23.27
C GLY A 173 24.80 -20.39 -23.65
N SER A 174 24.08 -21.38 -23.13
CA SER A 174 22.62 -21.38 -23.19
C SER A 174 22.07 -20.39 -22.17
N SER A 175 21.06 -19.60 -22.55
CA SER A 175 20.25 -18.84 -21.61
C SER A 175 19.63 -19.77 -20.56
N VAL A 176 19.70 -19.37 -19.30
CA VAL A 176 18.82 -19.88 -18.25
C VAL A 176 17.62 -18.96 -18.21
N ASP A 177 16.52 -19.42 -18.78
CA ASP A 177 15.25 -18.70 -18.73
C ASP A 177 14.62 -18.88 -17.35
N ARG A 178 13.74 -17.94 -16.97
CA ARG A 178 12.93 -18.00 -15.75
C ARG A 178 13.77 -18.05 -14.46
N VAL A 179 14.73 -17.15 -14.32
CA VAL A 179 15.40 -16.90 -13.05
C VAL A 179 14.53 -15.94 -12.22
N GLY A 180 14.05 -16.40 -11.07
CA GLY A 180 13.04 -15.70 -10.28
C GLY A 180 11.94 -16.66 -9.82
N ARG A 181 10.91 -16.19 -9.12
CA ARG A 181 10.44 -14.80 -9.06
C ARG A 181 11.15 -13.97 -8.00
N PHE A 182 11.60 -12.78 -8.35
CA PHE A 182 12.10 -11.77 -7.41
C PHE A 182 10.92 -10.95 -6.88
N ILE A 183 10.85 -10.82 -5.55
CA ILE A 183 9.80 -10.08 -4.82
C ILE A 183 10.41 -8.86 -4.11
N PRO A 184 9.64 -7.85 -3.67
CA PRO A 184 10.21 -6.79 -2.85
C PRO A 184 10.87 -7.34 -1.57
N ASN A 185 11.84 -6.60 -1.05
CA ASN A 185 12.45 -6.91 0.24
C ASN A 185 11.53 -6.54 1.41
N HIS A 186 10.87 -5.39 1.34
CA HIS A 186 9.92 -4.92 2.35
C HIS A 186 8.99 -3.85 1.78
N PHE A 187 7.91 -3.56 2.51
CA PHE A 187 7.16 -2.32 2.34
C PHE A 187 7.68 -1.24 3.28
N GLU A 188 7.64 0.01 2.84
CA GLU A 188 7.94 1.18 3.65
C GLU A 188 6.76 2.15 3.59
N LEU A 189 6.31 2.63 4.76
CA LEU A 189 5.31 3.69 4.88
C LEU A 189 6.00 5.04 4.87
N SER A 190 5.59 5.97 3.99
CA SER A 190 6.14 7.33 4.00
C SER A 190 5.33 8.30 4.85
N SER A 191 4.03 8.38 4.60
CA SER A 191 3.11 9.34 5.20
C SER A 191 1.69 8.85 5.06
N GLY A 192 0.89 9.11 6.08
CA GLY A 192 -0.55 8.95 6.05
C GLY A 192 -1.26 10.19 6.55
N GLU A 193 -2.57 10.19 6.37
CA GLU A 193 -3.51 11.14 6.96
C GLU A 193 -4.75 10.38 7.44
N ILE A 194 -5.32 10.86 8.54
CA ILE A 194 -6.72 10.58 8.87
C ILE A 194 -7.57 11.74 8.35
N VAL A 195 -8.58 11.40 7.56
CA VAL A 195 -9.64 12.32 7.17
C VAL A 195 -10.79 12.12 8.15
N ASP A 196 -10.88 13.04 9.10
CA ASP A 196 -11.95 13.04 10.09
C ASP A 196 -13.31 13.29 9.46
N ARG A 197 -14.34 12.65 10.02
CA ARG A 197 -15.76 12.82 9.62
C ARG A 197 -15.96 12.69 8.11
N ALA A 198 -15.24 11.75 7.49
CA ALA A 198 -15.07 11.62 6.04
C ALA A 198 -16.36 11.30 5.26
N ALA A 199 -17.42 10.87 5.96
CA ALA A 199 -18.73 10.67 5.35
C ALA A 199 -19.44 11.99 5.00
N LEU A 200 -19.07 13.10 5.65
CA LEU A 200 -19.82 14.36 5.59
C LEU A 200 -19.18 15.35 4.62
N SER A 201 -19.99 15.92 3.72
CA SER A 201 -19.56 17.03 2.88
C SER A 201 -19.39 18.30 3.71
N GLY A 202 -18.23 18.97 3.61
CA GLY A 202 -17.97 20.22 4.33
C GLY A 202 -17.19 20.05 5.64
N CYS A 203 -16.96 18.82 6.12
CA CYS A 203 -16.15 18.54 7.31
C CYS A 203 -14.65 18.34 7.04
N SER A 204 -14.13 18.73 5.87
CA SER A 204 -12.74 18.45 5.49
C SER A 204 -11.66 19.14 6.33
N SER A 205 -12.06 20.10 7.18
CA SER A 205 -11.18 20.79 8.13
C SER A 205 -11.39 20.33 9.57
N SER A 206 -12.19 19.29 9.79
CA SER A 206 -12.36 18.72 11.12
C SER A 206 -11.04 18.11 11.61
N SER A 207 -10.85 18.11 12.92
CA SER A 207 -9.66 17.56 13.59
C SER A 207 -10.05 16.54 14.68
N PHE A 208 -11.25 15.99 14.57
CA PHE A 208 -11.80 14.98 15.45
C PHE A 208 -12.88 14.19 14.71
N THR A 209 -13.13 12.97 15.13
CA THR A 209 -14.29 12.20 14.66
C THR A 209 -15.08 11.65 15.85
N TYR A 210 -16.39 11.52 15.71
CA TYR A 210 -17.19 10.91 16.74
C TYR A 210 -17.04 9.39 16.74
N ILE A 211 -17.11 8.77 17.92
CA ILE A 211 -17.18 7.31 18.04
C ILE A 211 -18.51 6.84 17.44
N GLY A 212 -18.42 5.92 16.48
CA GLY A 212 -19.53 5.46 15.63
C GLY A 212 -19.64 6.21 14.29
N GLU A 213 -18.87 7.28 14.09
CA GLU A 213 -18.79 8.00 12.82
C GLU A 213 -17.65 7.46 11.97
N ARG A 214 -17.86 7.44 10.64
CA ARG A 214 -16.83 7.04 9.69
C ARG A 214 -15.77 8.13 9.55
N PHE A 215 -14.52 7.71 9.65
CA PHE A 215 -13.33 8.44 9.22
C PHE A 215 -12.56 7.61 8.19
N ASP A 216 -11.73 8.25 7.38
CA ASP A 216 -10.91 7.55 6.38
C ASP A 216 -9.43 7.62 6.76
N ALA A 217 -8.69 6.53 6.54
CA ALA A 217 -7.23 6.53 6.55
C ALA A 217 -6.73 6.54 5.10
N ARG A 218 -5.74 7.37 4.78
CA ARG A 218 -5.09 7.41 3.46
C ARG A 218 -3.59 7.47 3.64
N PHE A 219 -2.84 6.67 2.90
CA PHE A 219 -1.39 6.62 3.04
C PHE A 219 -0.69 6.04 1.83
N THR A 220 0.62 6.31 1.74
CA THR A 220 1.47 5.80 0.66
C THR A 220 2.44 4.74 1.18
N LEU A 221 2.45 3.60 0.49
CA LEU A 221 3.43 2.51 0.67
C LEU A 221 4.43 2.49 -0.49
N TYR A 222 5.66 2.08 -0.21
CA TYR A 222 6.67 1.81 -1.23
C TYR A 222 7.10 0.35 -1.14
N ALA A 223 7.10 -0.36 -2.26
CA ALA A 223 7.75 -1.66 -2.39
C ALA A 223 9.25 -1.43 -2.59
N ARG A 224 10.09 -1.86 -1.64
CA ARG A 224 11.52 -1.56 -1.61
C ARG A 224 12.35 -2.81 -1.87
N ASN A 225 13.47 -2.64 -2.56
CA ASN A 225 14.52 -3.65 -2.62
C ASN A 225 15.42 -3.58 -1.37
N ALA A 226 16.40 -4.48 -1.27
CA ALA A 226 17.31 -4.57 -0.13
C ALA A 226 18.16 -3.30 0.13
N ASP A 227 18.36 -2.47 -0.90
CA ASP A 227 19.08 -1.19 -0.80
C ASP A 227 18.16 0.01 -0.50
N GLY A 228 16.86 -0.21 -0.29
CA GLY A 228 15.87 0.84 -0.02
C GLY A 228 15.40 1.60 -1.26
N VAL A 229 15.67 1.10 -2.47
CA VAL A 229 15.19 1.69 -3.72
C VAL A 229 13.81 1.11 -4.07
N THR A 230 12.90 1.92 -4.61
CA THR A 230 11.58 1.44 -5.07
C THR A 230 11.73 0.47 -6.22
N THR A 231 11.07 -0.69 -6.13
CA THR A 231 10.99 -1.67 -7.21
C THR A 231 9.87 -1.30 -8.17
N ALA A 232 10.20 -0.68 -9.30
CA ALA A 232 9.25 -0.24 -10.31
C ALA A 232 8.37 -1.38 -10.86
N ASN A 233 8.89 -2.60 -10.94
CA ASN A 233 8.14 -3.74 -11.47
C ASN A 233 7.10 -4.31 -10.49
N TYR A 234 7.01 -3.80 -9.27
CA TYR A 234 5.94 -4.16 -8.34
C TYR A 234 4.66 -3.38 -8.67
N GLU A 235 3.93 -3.89 -9.66
CA GLU A 235 2.64 -3.39 -10.12
C GLU A 235 1.85 -4.50 -10.84
N GLY A 236 0.58 -4.23 -11.15
CA GLY A 236 -0.28 -5.20 -11.84
C GLY A 236 -0.31 -6.56 -11.14
N ASP A 237 -0.18 -7.63 -11.91
CA ASP A 237 -0.24 -9.00 -11.38
C ASP A 237 0.98 -9.36 -10.51
N PHE A 238 2.06 -8.56 -10.49
CA PHE A 238 3.20 -8.77 -9.57
C PHE A 238 3.04 -8.06 -8.23
N ALA A 239 2.03 -7.18 -8.08
CA ALA A 239 1.76 -6.48 -6.83
C ALA A 239 0.75 -7.25 -5.98
N TYR A 240 1.27 -8.04 -5.05
CA TYR A 240 0.46 -8.99 -4.27
C TYR A 240 -0.25 -8.39 -3.06
N LEU A 241 0.24 -7.27 -2.50
CA LEU A 241 -0.41 -6.66 -1.35
C LEU A 241 -1.77 -6.07 -1.74
N ALA A 242 -2.84 -6.64 -1.17
CA ALA A 242 -4.21 -6.21 -1.35
C ALA A 242 -4.73 -5.36 -0.16
N GLY A 243 -5.87 -4.67 -0.37
CA GLY A 243 -6.47 -3.82 0.66
C GLY A 243 -6.83 -4.56 1.96
N SER A 244 -7.25 -5.82 1.86
CA SER A 244 -7.55 -6.68 3.02
C SER A 244 -6.32 -7.05 3.85
N GLU A 245 -5.12 -6.85 3.30
CA GLU A 245 -3.85 -7.24 3.91
C GLU A 245 -3.11 -6.04 4.53
N LEU A 246 -3.71 -4.85 4.54
CA LEU A 246 -3.10 -3.64 5.11
C LEU A 246 -2.89 -3.72 6.63
N GLY A 247 -3.52 -4.67 7.33
CA GLY A 247 -3.29 -4.89 8.76
C GLY A 247 -3.51 -3.63 9.60
N LEU A 248 -4.60 -2.89 9.33
CA LEU A 248 -4.93 -1.65 10.02
C LEU A 248 -5.36 -1.94 11.47
N SER A 249 -4.86 -1.14 12.41
CA SER A 249 -5.16 -1.32 13.82
C SER A 249 -5.22 0.00 14.59
N GLY A 250 -5.85 -0.05 15.77
CA GLY A 250 -6.00 1.06 16.70
C GLY A 250 -6.50 0.54 18.06
N SER A 251 -6.60 1.41 19.06
CA SER A 251 -7.12 1.06 20.39
C SER A 251 -8.12 2.11 20.87
N PRO A 252 -9.44 1.83 20.85
CA PRO A 252 -10.08 0.57 20.45
C PRO A 252 -9.85 0.20 18.99
N ALA A 253 -9.93 -1.09 18.68
CA ALA A 253 -9.76 -1.58 17.31
C ALA A 253 -10.86 -0.99 16.41
N PRO A 254 -10.52 -0.38 15.26
CA PRO A 254 -11.51 0.10 14.33
C PRO A 254 -12.13 -1.07 13.55
N ASP A 255 -13.40 -0.94 13.22
CA ASP A 255 -14.06 -1.72 12.20
C ASP A 255 -13.61 -1.21 10.82
N ILE A 256 -13.22 -2.13 9.94
CA ILE A 256 -12.74 -1.81 8.58
C ILE A 256 -13.87 -2.08 7.59
N ASP A 257 -14.57 -1.02 7.19
CA ASP A 257 -15.72 -1.12 6.29
C ASP A 257 -15.30 -1.42 4.85
N ALA A 258 -14.19 -0.83 4.42
CA ALA A 258 -13.56 -1.07 3.13
C ALA A 258 -12.08 -0.68 3.19
N ALA A 259 -11.24 -1.42 2.48
CA ALA A 259 -9.82 -1.10 2.33
C ALA A 259 -9.35 -1.44 0.92
N ALA A 260 -8.47 -0.63 0.36
CA ALA A 260 -7.91 -0.80 -0.98
C ALA A 260 -6.47 -0.26 -1.04
N VAL A 261 -5.66 -0.84 -1.92
CA VAL A 261 -4.36 -0.30 -2.31
C VAL A 261 -4.17 -0.48 -3.81
N GLY A 262 -3.73 0.57 -4.50
CA GLY A 262 -3.42 0.55 -5.93
C GLY A 262 -1.93 0.80 -6.16
N TRP A 263 -1.27 -0.09 -6.89
CA TRP A 263 0.17 -0.02 -7.15
C TRP A 263 0.47 0.50 -8.55
N ILE A 264 1.36 1.49 -8.63
CA ILE A 264 1.93 2.00 -9.87
C ILE A 264 3.42 2.16 -9.65
N MET A 265 4.25 1.50 -10.46
CA MET A 265 5.71 1.62 -10.40
C MET A 265 6.29 1.44 -8.98
N GLY A 266 5.78 0.45 -8.22
CA GLY A 266 6.21 0.18 -6.84
C GLY A 266 5.76 1.18 -5.78
N VAL A 267 4.86 2.10 -6.12
CA VAL A 267 4.22 3.04 -5.19
C VAL A 267 2.75 2.67 -5.02
N GLY A 268 2.36 2.38 -3.78
CA GLY A 268 1.01 1.98 -3.39
C GLY A 268 0.24 3.14 -2.79
N ASP A 269 -0.88 3.52 -3.41
CA ASP A 269 -1.85 4.45 -2.85
C ASP A 269 -2.91 3.64 -2.08
N ALA A 270 -2.86 3.70 -0.75
CA ALA A 270 -3.69 2.92 0.14
C ALA A 270 -4.75 3.78 0.82
N SER A 271 -5.96 3.24 0.95
CA SER A 271 -7.05 3.89 1.65
C SER A 271 -7.94 2.89 2.39
N ALA A 272 -8.52 3.33 3.50
CA ALA A 272 -9.52 2.57 4.23
C ALA A 272 -10.60 3.47 4.82
N ARG A 273 -11.81 2.91 4.92
CA ARG A 273 -12.96 3.47 5.62
C ARG A 273 -13.05 2.78 6.97
N LEU A 274 -12.99 3.56 8.03
CA LEU A 274 -12.87 3.09 9.39
C LEU A 274 -14.01 3.66 10.23
N THR A 275 -14.51 2.84 11.15
CA THR A 275 -15.46 3.26 12.17
C THR A 275 -15.02 2.68 13.51
N VAL A 276 -15.17 3.41 14.61
CA VAL A 276 -14.97 2.82 15.95
C VAL A 276 -16.33 2.48 16.54
N SER A 277 -16.53 1.21 16.89
CA SER A 277 -17.75 0.73 17.52
C SER A 277 -18.12 1.52 18.78
N ARG A 278 -19.37 2.00 18.79
CA ARG A 278 -19.95 2.77 19.89
C ARG A 278 -20.64 1.82 20.89
N SER A 279 -20.35 1.97 22.18
CA SER A 279 -21.00 1.15 23.22
C SER A 279 -21.27 1.92 24.52
N THR A 280 -20.23 2.44 25.17
CA THR A 280 -20.37 3.25 26.39
C THR A 280 -19.64 4.58 26.26
N PRO A 281 -20.05 5.62 27.02
CA PRO A 281 -19.38 6.91 27.00
C PRO A 281 -17.95 6.78 27.47
N GLN A 282 -17.03 7.21 26.61
CA GLN A 282 -15.60 7.22 26.88
C GLN A 282 -15.12 8.67 26.92
N ALA A 283 -14.18 8.97 27.82
CA ALA A 283 -13.48 10.25 27.78
C ALA A 283 -12.79 10.39 26.41
N PRO A 284 -12.55 11.62 25.91
CA PRO A 284 -11.95 11.81 24.60
C PRO A 284 -10.58 11.14 24.56
N ASP A 285 -10.28 10.47 23.45
CA ASP A 285 -8.93 10.03 23.15
C ASP A 285 -8.28 11.10 22.27
N PRO A 286 -7.36 11.93 22.79
CA PRO A 286 -6.74 13.01 22.04
C PRO A 286 -5.66 12.56 21.06
N ASP A 287 -5.27 11.28 21.08
CA ASP A 287 -4.19 10.73 20.26
C ASP A 287 -4.53 9.30 19.82
N TYR A 288 -5.73 9.12 19.26
CA TYR A 288 -6.14 7.84 18.70
C TYR A 288 -5.30 7.54 17.46
N ARG A 289 -4.38 6.59 17.60
CA ARG A 289 -3.42 6.23 16.56
C ARG A 289 -3.96 5.10 15.69
N VAL A 290 -3.91 5.32 14.38
CA VAL A 290 -4.11 4.25 13.39
C VAL A 290 -2.74 3.80 12.90
N THR A 291 -2.47 2.50 13.00
CA THR A 291 -1.25 1.89 12.45
C THR A 291 -1.58 0.89 11.36
N THR A 292 -0.59 0.55 10.53
CA THR A 292 -0.69 -0.43 9.45
C THR A 292 0.43 -1.45 9.58
N THR A 293 0.13 -2.73 9.40
CA THR A 293 1.13 -3.82 9.45
C THR A 293 0.95 -4.74 8.25
N PRO A 294 1.15 -4.23 7.01
CA PRO A 294 0.89 -4.98 5.81
C PRO A 294 1.80 -6.19 5.69
N VAL A 295 1.21 -7.32 5.28
CA VAL A 295 1.92 -8.54 4.90
C VAL A 295 1.21 -9.15 3.70
N ASP A 296 1.89 -9.25 2.56
CA ASP A 296 1.33 -9.90 1.37
C ASP A 296 1.47 -11.43 1.40
N SER A 297 0.91 -12.09 0.40
CA SER A 297 0.93 -13.56 0.30
C SER A 297 2.33 -14.16 0.06
N ASP A 298 3.31 -13.37 -0.37
CA ASP A 298 4.71 -13.78 -0.48
C ASP A 298 5.49 -13.56 0.83
N GLY A 299 4.83 -13.01 1.85
CA GLY A 299 5.41 -12.72 3.15
C GLY A 299 6.23 -11.43 3.18
N VAL A 300 6.10 -10.56 2.17
CA VAL A 300 6.70 -9.22 2.21
C VAL A 300 5.96 -8.41 3.26
N SER A 301 6.68 -7.91 4.26
CA SER A 301 6.11 -7.17 5.37
C SER A 301 6.59 -5.71 5.40
N LEU A 302 5.89 -4.89 6.17
CA LEU A 302 6.36 -3.56 6.52
C LEU A 302 7.69 -3.60 7.28
N SER A 303 8.55 -2.63 7.00
CA SER A 303 9.75 -2.32 7.78
C SER A 303 9.74 -0.82 8.11
N GLY A 304 10.10 -0.48 9.35
CA GLY A 304 10.15 0.90 9.82
C GLY A 304 8.89 1.34 10.57
N ASN A 305 8.43 2.56 10.30
CA ASN A 305 7.29 3.17 10.97
C ASN A 305 5.96 2.57 10.49
N ASP A 306 5.06 2.26 11.42
CA ASP A 306 3.72 1.71 11.18
C ASP A 306 2.61 2.73 11.40
N LEU A 307 2.90 3.90 12.00
CA LEU A 307 1.91 4.93 12.27
C LEU A 307 1.47 5.61 10.96
N VAL A 308 0.19 5.41 10.62
CA VAL A 308 -0.46 6.12 9.51
C VAL A 308 -0.66 7.58 9.90
N ASP A 309 -1.43 7.81 10.96
CA ASP A 309 -1.68 9.12 11.57
C ASP A 309 -2.39 8.95 12.93
N SER A 310 -2.68 10.05 13.62
CA SER A 310 -3.58 10.07 14.78
C SER A 310 -4.63 11.18 14.73
N THR A 311 -5.75 10.96 15.41
CA THR A 311 -6.85 11.92 15.52
C THR A 311 -7.43 11.96 16.94
N VAL A 312 -8.37 12.88 17.18
CA VAL A 312 -9.17 12.95 18.39
C VAL A 312 -10.47 12.15 18.22
N LEU A 313 -10.68 11.12 19.05
CA LEU A 313 -11.97 10.43 19.14
C LEU A 313 -12.83 11.03 20.25
N ARG A 314 -14.12 11.24 19.96
CA ARG A 314 -15.09 11.77 20.92
C ARG A 314 -16.35 10.93 20.97
N PHE A 315 -16.79 10.57 22.17
CA PHE A 315 -18.14 10.02 22.34
C PHE A 315 -19.15 11.17 22.33
N GLY A 316 -19.86 11.37 21.21
CA GLY A 316 -20.74 12.52 21.00
C GLY A 316 -22.22 12.26 21.25
N ARG A 317 -23.00 13.33 21.45
CA ARG A 317 -24.46 13.34 21.37
C ARG A 317 -24.98 14.67 20.83
N LEU A 318 -26.20 14.71 20.32
CA LEU A 318 -26.96 15.94 20.09
C LEU A 318 -27.97 16.16 21.21
N VAL A 319 -28.11 17.42 21.62
CA VAL A 319 -29.09 17.84 22.62
C VAL A 319 -29.87 19.02 22.07
N VAL A 320 -31.19 19.01 22.27
CA VAL A 320 -32.07 20.16 22.05
C VAL A 320 -32.76 20.49 23.36
N ASP A 321 -32.74 21.76 23.76
CA ASP A 321 -33.36 22.20 25.02
C ASP A 321 -34.80 22.67 24.78
N ASN A 322 -35.64 22.57 25.81
CA ASN A 322 -36.95 23.22 25.79
C ASN A 322 -36.80 24.75 25.79
N ALA A 323 -37.71 25.44 25.10
CA ALA A 323 -37.76 26.90 25.10
C ALA A 323 -39.19 27.41 25.39
N VAL A 324 -39.27 28.57 26.04
CA VAL A 324 -40.54 29.22 26.37
C VAL A 324 -40.48 30.69 25.94
N GLY A 325 -41.48 31.15 25.19
CA GLY A 325 -41.58 32.52 24.70
C GLY A 325 -43.01 33.05 24.69
N SER A 326 -43.17 34.31 24.27
CA SER A 326 -44.50 34.88 24.00
C SER A 326 -45.04 34.36 22.68
N GLU A 327 -46.34 34.14 22.63
CA GLU A 327 -47.13 33.87 21.43
C GLU A 327 -47.07 34.99 20.38
N LEU A 328 -46.65 36.21 20.76
CA LEU A 328 -46.55 37.36 19.87
C LEU A 328 -45.14 37.57 19.29
N GLY A 329 -44.16 36.75 19.68
CA GLY A 329 -42.77 36.86 19.24
C GLY A 329 -42.22 35.56 18.65
N PRO A 330 -41.15 35.63 17.85
CA PRO A 330 -40.40 34.44 17.47
C PRO A 330 -39.78 33.78 18.70
N LEU A 331 -39.52 32.47 18.61
CA LEU A 331 -38.92 31.68 19.67
C LEU A 331 -37.70 30.92 19.14
N GLU A 332 -36.57 31.09 19.81
CA GLU A 332 -35.35 30.33 19.55
C GLU A 332 -35.36 29.06 20.40
N LEU A 333 -35.26 27.91 19.74
CA LEU A 333 -35.09 26.61 20.39
C LEU A 333 -33.63 26.16 20.21
N PRO A 334 -32.78 26.28 21.25
CA PRO A 334 -31.36 26.00 21.12
C PRO A 334 -31.11 24.50 21.04
N TRP A 335 -30.14 24.12 20.20
CA TRP A 335 -29.63 22.77 20.09
C TRP A 335 -28.10 22.79 19.95
N ARG A 336 -27.44 21.71 20.30
CA ARG A 336 -25.98 21.64 20.33
C ARG A 336 -25.47 20.22 20.23
N SER A 337 -24.26 20.08 19.73
CA SER A 337 -23.46 18.87 19.86
C SER A 337 -22.66 18.90 21.16
N GLU A 338 -22.67 17.80 21.89
CA GLU A 338 -21.85 17.60 23.08
C GLU A 338 -20.98 16.35 22.91
N TYR A 339 -19.91 16.27 23.71
CA TYR A 339 -19.12 15.06 23.89
C TYR A 339 -18.91 14.76 25.38
N TRP A 340 -18.73 13.48 25.71
CA TRP A 340 -18.46 13.08 27.09
C TRP A 340 -17.03 13.44 27.49
N GLY A 341 -16.87 14.39 28.41
CA GLY A 341 -15.56 14.83 28.93
C GLY A 341 -14.94 13.89 29.99
N GLY A 342 -15.52 12.71 30.22
CA GLY A 342 -15.12 11.75 31.26
C GLY A 342 -15.91 11.85 32.56
N THR A 343 -16.54 13.00 32.82
CA THR A 343 -17.38 13.23 34.02
C THR A 343 -18.67 14.00 33.74
N THR A 344 -18.64 14.89 32.74
CA THR A 344 -19.78 15.68 32.30
C THR A 344 -19.75 15.78 30.79
N TRP A 345 -20.91 16.03 30.20
CA TRP A 345 -21.03 16.45 28.82
C TRP A 345 -20.49 17.87 28.64
N LEU A 346 -19.76 18.09 27.56
CA LEU A 346 -19.14 19.35 27.16
C LEU A 346 -19.53 19.66 25.73
N THR A 347 -19.76 20.92 25.38
CA THR A 347 -20.06 21.32 24.00
C THR A 347 -18.88 21.06 23.06
N THR A 348 -19.14 20.52 21.88
CA THR A 348 -18.14 20.31 20.83
C THR A 348 -17.89 21.61 20.05
N THR A 349 -17.07 22.51 20.59
CA THR A 349 -16.92 23.89 20.09
C THR A 349 -16.25 24.04 18.71
N ASP A 350 -15.77 22.94 18.14
CA ASP A 350 -15.09 22.81 16.84
C ASP A 350 -15.93 22.01 15.83
N ASP A 351 -17.21 21.73 16.14
CA ASP A 351 -18.17 21.20 15.18
C ASP A 351 -18.86 22.34 14.41
N ASP A 352 -18.37 22.57 13.19
CA ASP A 352 -18.89 23.59 12.26
C ASP A 352 -19.59 22.96 11.03
N CYS A 353 -19.87 21.66 11.06
CA CYS A 353 -20.27 20.93 9.85
C CYS A 353 -21.33 19.84 10.07
N THR A 354 -21.79 19.60 11.30
CA THR A 354 -23.03 18.85 11.53
C THR A 354 -24.22 19.66 11.01
N VAL A 355 -25.02 19.05 10.15
CA VAL A 355 -26.17 19.69 9.48
C VAL A 355 -27.39 18.78 9.60
N LEU A 356 -28.52 19.32 10.08
CA LEU A 356 -29.81 18.63 10.05
C LEU A 356 -30.69 19.24 8.95
N GLU A 357 -31.16 18.42 8.03
CA GLU A 357 -32.09 18.84 6.98
C GLU A 357 -33.50 18.98 7.58
N LEU A 358 -34.12 20.15 7.42
CA LEU A 358 -35.45 20.40 7.99
C LEU A 358 -36.52 19.41 7.52
N ALA A 359 -36.37 18.88 6.31
CA ALA A 359 -37.37 18.02 5.68
C ALA A 359 -37.33 16.57 6.20
N SER A 360 -36.15 16.03 6.51
CA SER A 360 -35.95 14.63 6.92
C SER A 360 -35.63 14.49 8.42
N ASP A 361 -34.92 15.44 8.99
CA ASP A 361 -34.28 15.28 10.31
C ASP A 361 -35.05 16.01 11.41
N VAL A 362 -36.07 16.80 11.07
CA VAL A 362 -36.89 17.52 12.04
C VAL A 362 -38.35 17.11 11.92
N GLN A 363 -38.93 16.61 13.00
CA GLN A 363 -40.35 16.29 13.11
C GLN A 363 -41.02 17.19 14.16
N LEU A 364 -42.18 17.71 13.80
CA LEU A 364 -43.00 18.61 14.60
C LEU A 364 -44.34 17.96 14.96
N ALA A 365 -44.79 18.14 16.20
CA ALA A 365 -46.13 17.80 16.65
C ALA A 365 -46.68 18.89 17.56
N SER A 366 -47.85 19.47 17.24
CA SER A 366 -48.37 20.63 17.96
C SER A 366 -49.50 20.31 18.93
N SER A 367 -49.74 21.22 19.86
CA SER A 367 -50.90 21.22 20.75
C SER A 367 -52.25 21.33 20.03
N GLY A 368 -52.24 21.77 18.77
CA GLY A 368 -53.43 21.82 17.90
C GLY A 368 -53.76 20.47 17.25
N GLY A 369 -52.92 19.45 17.42
CA GLY A 369 -53.09 18.12 16.85
C GLY A 369 -52.49 17.94 15.45
N ASP A 370 -51.80 18.96 14.92
CA ASP A 370 -51.08 18.86 13.66
C ASP A 370 -49.71 18.21 13.86
N SER A 371 -49.23 17.51 12.84
CA SER A 371 -47.87 17.01 12.76
C SER A 371 -47.30 17.18 11.35
N GLY A 372 -45.97 17.27 11.26
CA GLY A 372 -45.27 17.49 10.00
C GLY A 372 -43.76 17.44 10.21
N ASN A 373 -43.01 17.80 9.17
CA ASN A 373 -41.56 17.99 9.28
C ASN A 373 -41.20 19.47 9.54
N GLY A 374 -39.92 19.78 9.66
CA GLY A 374 -39.41 21.13 9.90
C GLY A 374 -39.80 22.16 8.83
N THR A 375 -40.21 21.74 7.63
CA THR A 375 -40.70 22.65 6.58
C THR A 375 -42.19 22.96 6.66
N THR A 376 -42.91 22.33 7.58
CA THR A 376 -44.37 22.41 7.69
C THR A 376 -44.80 23.50 8.68
N THR A 377 -45.83 24.27 8.33
CA THR A 377 -46.56 25.09 9.30
C THR A 377 -47.56 24.23 10.08
N VAL A 378 -47.46 24.23 11.41
CA VAL A 378 -48.36 23.49 12.31
C VAL A 378 -49.32 24.42 13.03
N SER A 379 -50.61 24.06 13.12
CA SER A 379 -51.64 24.81 13.83
C SER A 379 -51.57 24.60 15.34
N LEU A 380 -51.88 25.64 16.13
CA LEU A 380 -52.06 25.58 17.58
C LEU A 380 -53.54 25.76 17.98
N GLY A 381 -54.49 25.51 17.06
CA GLY A 381 -55.94 25.57 17.33
C GLY A 381 -56.58 26.95 17.14
N GLY A 382 -55.81 27.96 16.70
CA GLY A 382 -56.28 29.32 16.43
C GLY A 382 -55.26 30.22 15.71
N GLY A 383 -54.00 29.81 15.72
CA GLY A 383 -52.89 30.36 14.93
C GLY A 383 -51.94 29.24 14.52
N GLY A 384 -50.78 29.56 13.97
CA GLY A 384 -49.84 28.56 13.47
C GLY A 384 -48.41 29.04 13.52
N THR A 385 -47.48 28.10 13.69
CA THR A 385 -46.04 28.36 13.68
C THR A 385 -45.35 27.44 12.68
N SER A 386 -44.24 27.88 12.13
CA SER A 386 -43.29 27.06 11.40
C SER A 386 -41.88 27.40 11.88
N VAL A 387 -40.92 26.56 11.51
CA VAL A 387 -39.53 26.99 11.46
C VAL A 387 -39.40 28.15 10.47
N ASP A 388 -38.49 29.08 10.71
CA ASP A 388 -38.28 30.29 9.92
C ASP A 388 -38.03 29.89 8.45
N PRO A 389 -38.84 30.37 7.49
CA PRO A 389 -38.64 30.05 6.07
C PRO A 389 -37.28 30.48 5.49
N GLY A 390 -36.53 31.34 6.21
CA GLY A 390 -35.16 31.69 5.88
C GLY A 390 -34.13 30.58 6.19
N GLU A 391 -34.49 29.60 7.02
CA GLU A 391 -33.67 28.43 7.30
C GLU A 391 -33.87 27.40 6.18
N SER A 392 -32.76 26.98 5.55
CA SER A 392 -32.76 25.88 4.58
C SER A 392 -32.43 24.58 5.29
N ASP A 393 -31.32 24.58 6.03
CA ASP A 393 -30.87 23.51 6.91
C ASP A 393 -30.41 24.08 8.27
N LEU A 394 -30.36 23.22 9.28
CA LEU A 394 -29.86 23.56 10.61
C LEU A 394 -28.39 23.14 10.71
N THR A 395 -27.47 24.07 10.45
CA THR A 395 -26.02 23.84 10.56
C THR A 395 -25.51 24.29 11.92
N LEU A 396 -24.70 23.45 12.59
CA LEU A 396 -23.98 23.89 13.79
C LEU A 396 -22.85 24.85 13.42
N GLY A 397 -22.68 25.89 14.25
CA GLY A 397 -21.50 26.73 14.28
C GLY A 397 -20.89 26.69 15.67
N ALA A 398 -19.64 26.30 15.79
CA ALA A 398 -18.94 26.04 17.04
C ALA A 398 -19.76 25.13 17.99
N GLY A 399 -20.36 24.08 17.42
CA GLY A 399 -21.15 23.07 18.13
C GLY A 399 -22.51 23.53 18.64
N VAL A 400 -22.95 24.75 18.30
CA VAL A 400 -24.24 25.29 18.73
C VAL A 400 -25.08 25.76 17.54
N GLY A 401 -26.39 25.63 17.67
CA GLY A 401 -27.37 26.09 16.70
C GLY A 401 -28.68 26.46 17.39
N SER A 402 -29.58 27.06 16.62
CA SER A 402 -30.94 27.39 17.08
C SER A 402 -31.92 27.05 15.98
N ILE A 403 -33.10 26.55 16.36
CA ILE A 403 -34.27 26.44 15.47
C ILE A 403 -35.14 27.65 15.75
N HIS A 404 -35.41 28.46 14.72
CA HIS A 404 -36.17 29.69 14.89
C HIS A 404 -37.63 29.46 14.53
N PHE A 405 -38.54 29.51 15.50
CA PHE A 405 -39.98 29.42 15.25
C PHE A 405 -40.61 30.78 15.03
N THR A 406 -41.54 30.88 14.07
CA THR A 406 -42.36 32.09 13.87
C THR A 406 -43.39 32.26 14.99
N ALA A 407 -43.78 33.50 15.29
CA ALA A 407 -44.81 33.77 16.30
C ALA A 407 -46.16 33.11 15.95
N PRO A 408 -46.76 32.28 16.82
CA PRO A 408 -48.04 31.62 16.52
C PRO A 408 -49.26 32.53 16.64
N GLY A 409 -49.16 33.66 17.34
CA GLY A 409 -50.27 34.56 17.65
C GLY A 409 -51.28 34.03 18.68
N VAL A 410 -51.11 32.78 19.14
CA VAL A 410 -51.94 32.13 20.16
C VAL A 410 -51.06 31.28 21.10
N PRO A 411 -51.45 31.10 22.37
CA PRO A 411 -50.76 30.19 23.27
C PRO A 411 -50.82 28.73 22.81
N GLY A 412 -49.79 27.96 23.14
CA GLY A 412 -49.72 26.52 22.88
C GLY A 412 -48.29 26.00 22.83
N TRP A 413 -48.07 24.81 22.28
CA TRP A 413 -46.74 24.21 22.20
C TRP A 413 -46.53 23.39 20.93
N VAL A 414 -45.27 23.20 20.58
CA VAL A 414 -44.79 22.28 19.53
C VAL A 414 -43.70 21.40 20.13
N ASP A 415 -43.91 20.08 20.07
CA ASP A 415 -42.87 19.08 20.34
C ASP A 415 -42.02 18.93 19.08
N VAL A 416 -40.71 18.93 19.27
CA VAL A 416 -39.68 18.81 18.24
C VAL A 416 -38.90 17.53 18.53
N LEU A 417 -38.79 16.66 17.52
CA LEU A 417 -37.93 15.48 17.52
C LEU A 417 -36.88 15.67 16.42
N LEU A 418 -35.60 15.55 16.78
CA LEU A 418 -34.53 15.54 15.78
C LEU A 418 -34.23 14.08 15.41
N ILE A 419 -34.60 13.67 14.21
CA ILE A 419 -34.43 12.31 13.70
C ILE A 419 -32.98 12.18 13.24
N LEU A 420 -32.14 11.53 14.03
CA LEU A 420 -30.72 11.38 13.72
C LEU A 420 -30.43 10.23 12.74
N GLY A 421 -31.43 9.39 12.45
CA GLY A 421 -31.40 8.45 11.33
C GLY A 421 -30.14 7.58 11.27
N ALA A 422 -29.75 7.19 10.05
CA ALA A 422 -28.46 6.55 9.81
C ALA A 422 -27.32 7.57 9.77
N ASP A 423 -27.60 8.78 9.24
CA ASP A 423 -26.62 9.82 8.95
C ASP A 423 -25.97 10.41 10.21
N TRP A 424 -26.67 10.41 11.34
CA TRP A 424 -26.24 10.97 12.62
C TRP A 424 -26.42 9.99 13.80
N SER A 425 -26.57 8.69 13.53
CA SER A 425 -26.79 7.65 14.56
C SER A 425 -25.76 7.69 15.70
N PHE A 426 -24.53 8.10 15.42
CA PHE A 426 -23.43 8.27 16.38
C PHE A 426 -23.60 9.46 17.34
N LEU A 427 -24.64 10.28 17.16
CA LEU A 427 -24.99 11.41 18.04
C LEU A 427 -26.27 11.16 18.86
N ARG A 428 -26.80 9.93 18.86
CA ARG A 428 -27.91 9.54 19.73
C ARG A 428 -27.46 9.33 21.17
N ASP A 429 -28.40 9.51 22.09
CA ASP A 429 -28.19 9.35 23.53
C ASP A 429 -28.94 8.12 24.07
N ASP A 430 -28.70 7.78 25.32
CA ASP A 430 -29.46 6.78 26.09
C ASP A 430 -30.44 7.53 27.01
N LEU A 431 -31.63 7.88 26.50
CA LEU A 431 -32.59 8.73 27.21
C LEU A 431 -33.51 7.94 28.14
N ASP A 432 -33.63 6.61 27.94
CA ASP A 432 -34.44 5.72 28.77
C ASP A 432 -33.62 4.83 29.74
N ASP A 433 -32.31 5.02 29.79
CA ASP A 433 -31.33 4.33 30.64
C ASP A 433 -31.32 2.80 30.42
N ASP A 434 -31.58 2.33 29.20
CA ASP A 434 -31.56 0.90 28.86
C ASP A 434 -30.17 0.38 28.44
N GLY A 435 -29.21 1.30 28.28
CA GLY A 435 -27.82 1.02 27.88
C GLY A 435 -27.59 1.05 26.37
N ALA A 436 -28.60 1.36 25.56
CA ALA A 436 -28.48 1.61 24.13
C ALA A 436 -28.43 3.12 23.84
N TYR A 437 -27.52 3.53 22.95
CA TYR A 437 -27.40 4.91 22.50
C TYR A 437 -28.19 5.08 21.20
N ASP A 438 -29.49 4.83 21.22
CA ASP A 438 -30.36 4.82 20.04
C ASP A 438 -31.56 5.78 20.12
N ASP A 439 -31.63 6.62 21.15
CA ASP A 439 -32.67 7.64 21.29
C ASP A 439 -32.35 8.95 20.55
N ASP A 440 -33.33 9.39 19.77
CA ASP A 440 -33.36 10.68 19.10
C ASP A 440 -33.73 11.81 20.09
N PRO A 441 -33.01 12.95 20.09
CA PRO A 441 -33.22 14.03 21.04
C PRO A 441 -34.52 14.79 20.75
N ARG A 442 -35.19 15.21 21.82
CA ARG A 442 -36.51 15.84 21.77
C ARG A 442 -36.63 17.03 22.70
N ALA A 443 -37.39 18.03 22.28
CA ALA A 443 -37.68 19.23 23.05
C ALA A 443 -39.10 19.75 22.78
N ARG A 444 -39.52 20.72 23.59
CA ARG A 444 -40.79 21.44 23.47
C ARG A 444 -40.54 22.94 23.37
N ALA A 445 -41.07 23.54 22.30
CA ALA A 445 -41.22 24.97 22.14
C ALA A 445 -42.61 25.40 22.67
N SER A 446 -42.66 26.21 23.73
CA SER A 446 -43.90 26.66 24.35
C SER A 446 -44.13 28.16 24.18
N PHE A 447 -45.36 28.55 23.84
CA PHE A 447 -45.76 29.92 23.56
C PHE A 447 -46.87 30.37 24.51
N GLY A 448 -46.76 31.57 25.08
CA GLY A 448 -47.83 32.19 25.86
C GLY A 448 -48.14 31.48 27.19
N LEU A 449 -47.13 30.83 27.80
CA LEU A 449 -47.31 30.09 29.07
C LEU A 449 -47.41 31.00 30.30
N PHE A 450 -46.88 32.22 30.18
CA PHE A 450 -46.94 33.25 31.22
C PHE A 450 -47.80 34.41 30.72
N ASP A 451 -49.02 34.53 31.23
CA ASP A 451 -49.83 35.74 31.05
C ASP A 451 -49.13 36.90 31.76
N GLY A 452 -48.53 37.80 30.98
CA GLY A 452 -48.13 39.09 31.49
C GLY A 452 -49.39 39.91 31.77
N ASN A 453 -49.88 39.90 33.03
CA ASN A 453 -51.10 40.58 33.51
C ASN A 453 -51.76 41.55 32.51
N ASP A 454 -52.79 41.06 31.82
CA ASP A 454 -53.59 41.74 30.80
C ASP A 454 -54.27 43.04 31.30
N GLN A 455 -54.15 43.37 32.59
CA GLN A 455 -54.71 44.57 33.23
C GLN A 455 -53.69 45.68 33.54
N ARG A 456 -52.55 45.77 32.86
CA ARG A 456 -51.69 46.97 32.97
C ARG A 456 -52.17 48.12 32.08
N ILE A 457 -53.05 48.97 32.63
CA ILE A 457 -53.60 50.17 31.95
C ILE A 457 -52.77 51.46 32.20
N TYR A 458 -51.70 51.47 33.01
CA TYR A 458 -50.84 52.67 33.13
C TYR A 458 -49.35 52.34 33.38
N ILE A 459 -48.49 52.85 32.48
CA ILE A 459 -47.09 53.17 32.78
C ILE A 459 -47.06 54.69 33.02
N ARG A 460 -46.66 55.10 34.22
CA ARG A 460 -46.41 56.51 34.54
C ARG A 460 -44.91 56.75 34.50
N GLU A 461 -44.43 57.42 33.47
CA GLU A 461 -43.08 58.00 33.49
C GLU A 461 -43.07 59.16 34.49
N ILE A 462 -42.14 59.10 35.44
CA ILE A 462 -41.79 60.24 36.30
C ILE A 462 -40.42 60.71 35.82
N PRO A 463 -40.29 61.92 35.23
CA PRO A 463 -39.00 62.44 34.85
C PRO A 463 -38.15 62.74 36.10
N PRO A 464 -36.81 62.60 36.00
CA PRO A 464 -35.90 62.89 37.11
C PRO A 464 -35.91 64.37 37.48
N GLN A 465 -35.81 64.67 38.78
CA GLN A 465 -35.56 66.03 39.29
C GLN A 465 -34.08 66.40 39.23
#